data_AF-A0A3L8P9U2-F1
#
_entry.id   AF-A0A3L8P9U2-F1
#
_cell.length_a   1.000
_cell.length_b   1.000
_cell.length_c   1.000
_cell.angle_alpha   90.00
_cell.angle_beta   90.00
_cell.angle_gamma   90.00
#
_symmetry.space_group_name_H-M   'P 1'
#
loop_
_entity.id
_entity.type
_entity.pdbx_description
1 polymer ?
#
loop_
_entity_poly.entity_id
_entity_poly.type
_entity_poly.pdbx_seq_one_letter_code
_entity_poly.pdbx_strand_id
1 'polypeptide(L)'
;MAQSVLSGITARLAGDAGYPLKALMNDERLLELVDADGAALWHDGELLTIGNVPDDLDLLKRIAAAVRTDDSPVDSSHQLGVLQPDLAERDDVPAGALVAQIGTATLMFVRPELVRIVEWGGDP
;
A
#
# COMPACT_ATOMS: atom_id res chain seq x y z
N MET A 1 -1.80 -19.66 10.64
CA MET A 1 -2.53 -18.47 10.15
C MET A 1 -1.86 -17.89 8.91
N ALA A 2 -0.64 -17.33 8.96
CA ALA A 2 0.03 -16.73 7.79
C ALA A 2 0.21 -17.69 6.58
N GLN A 3 0.56 -18.96 6.83
CA GLN A 3 0.78 -19.94 5.76
C GLN A 3 -0.50 -20.36 5.02
N SER A 4 -1.67 -20.31 5.68
CA SER A 4 -2.95 -20.61 5.02
C SER A 4 -3.45 -19.44 4.17
N VAL A 5 -3.13 -18.20 4.58
CA VAL A 5 -3.44 -16.99 3.81
C VAL A 5 -2.64 -16.97 2.51
N LEU A 6 -1.32 -17.17 2.60
CA LEU A 6 -0.44 -17.24 1.42
C LEU A 6 -0.85 -18.36 0.46
N SER A 7 -1.17 -19.55 0.98
CA SER A 7 -1.59 -20.68 0.15
C SER A 7 -2.93 -20.43 -0.56
N GLY A 8 -3.84 -19.67 0.06
CA GLY A 8 -5.10 -19.25 -0.55
C GLY A 8 -4.90 -18.24 -1.68
N ILE A 9 -3.97 -17.30 -1.50
CA ILE A 9 -3.58 -16.32 -2.52
C ILE A 9 -2.99 -17.03 -3.74
N THR A 10 -2.01 -17.93 -3.54
CA THR A 10 -1.35 -18.65 -4.65
C THR A 10 -2.34 -19.49 -5.47
N ALA A 11 -3.31 -20.13 -4.83
CA ALA A 11 -4.34 -20.92 -5.53
C ALA A 11 -5.26 -20.06 -6.42
N ARG A 12 -5.56 -18.82 -5.99
CA ARG A 12 -6.35 -17.87 -6.79
C ARG A 12 -5.57 -17.30 -7.96
N LEU A 13 -4.29 -16.98 -7.73
CA LEU A 13 -3.37 -16.52 -8.78
C LEU A 13 -3.21 -17.56 -9.91
N ALA A 14 -3.19 -18.85 -9.56
CA ALA A 14 -3.07 -19.94 -10.51
C ALA A 14 -4.35 -20.21 -11.34
N GLY A 15 -5.51 -19.71 -10.90
CA GLY A 15 -6.81 -19.96 -11.53
C GLY A 15 -7.27 -18.87 -12.50
N ASP A 16 -6.68 -17.68 -12.47
CA ASP A 16 -7.08 -16.54 -13.30
C ASP A 16 -6.04 -16.31 -14.42
N ALA A 17 -6.41 -16.67 -15.65
CA ALA A 17 -5.54 -16.56 -16.82
C ALA A 17 -5.41 -15.11 -17.34
N GLY A 18 -6.19 -14.15 -16.81
CA GLY A 18 -6.21 -12.77 -17.29
C GLY A 18 -5.41 -11.81 -16.41
N TYR A 19 -5.75 -11.70 -15.12
CA TYR A 19 -5.20 -10.68 -14.22
C TYR A 19 -5.12 -11.16 -12.76
N PRO A 20 -4.12 -11.99 -12.41
CA PRO A 20 -3.93 -12.52 -11.06
C PRO A 20 -3.95 -11.43 -9.96
N LEU A 21 -3.44 -10.23 -10.26
CA LEU A 21 -3.47 -9.07 -9.36
C LEU A 21 -4.88 -8.55 -9.08
N LYS A 22 -5.79 -8.62 -10.05
CA LYS A 22 -7.20 -8.23 -9.87
C LYS A 22 -7.94 -9.22 -8.97
N ALA A 23 -7.66 -10.52 -9.10
CA ALA A 23 -8.19 -11.53 -8.18
C ALA A 23 -7.70 -11.31 -6.74
N LEU A 24 -6.43 -10.92 -6.58
CA LEU A 24 -5.82 -10.52 -5.30
C LEU A 24 -6.54 -9.35 -4.64
N MET A 25 -6.89 -8.31 -5.42
CA MET A 25 -7.57 -7.11 -4.92
C MET A 25 -9.02 -7.35 -4.46
N ASN A 26 -9.60 -8.53 -4.71
CA ASN A 26 -10.93 -8.91 -4.22
C ASN A 26 -10.88 -9.74 -2.92
N ASP A 27 -9.72 -9.84 -2.27
CA ASP A 27 -9.53 -10.65 -1.06
C ASP A 27 -9.04 -9.78 0.10
N GLU A 28 -9.92 -9.46 1.05
CA GLU A 28 -9.59 -8.65 2.24
C GLU A 28 -8.45 -9.26 3.08
N ARG A 29 -8.23 -10.58 3.01
CA ARG A 29 -7.11 -11.25 3.70
C ARG A 29 -5.74 -10.81 3.19
N LEU A 30 -5.69 -10.17 2.03
CA LEU A 30 -4.48 -9.52 1.54
C LEU A 30 -4.02 -8.41 2.49
N LEU A 31 -4.95 -7.62 3.02
CA LEU A 31 -4.66 -6.56 3.97
C LEU A 31 -4.12 -7.12 5.29
N GLU A 32 -4.70 -8.22 5.77
CA GLU A 32 -4.22 -8.93 6.97
C GLU A 32 -2.78 -9.46 6.82
N LEU A 33 -2.40 -9.91 5.61
CA LEU A 33 -1.06 -10.48 5.37
C LEU A 33 0.06 -9.45 5.57
N VAL A 34 -0.20 -8.20 5.20
CA VAL A 34 0.76 -7.09 5.29
C VAL A 34 0.41 -6.08 6.39
N ASP A 35 -0.60 -6.39 7.20
CA ASP A 35 -1.12 -5.55 8.28
C ASP A 35 -1.38 -4.10 7.80
N ALA A 36 -2.02 -3.97 6.64
CA ALA A 36 -2.38 -2.69 6.03
C ALA A 36 -3.88 -2.42 6.17
N ASP A 37 -4.29 -1.15 6.11
CA ASP A 37 -5.69 -0.76 6.21
C ASP A 37 -6.33 -0.54 4.84
N GLY A 38 -5.52 -0.42 3.79
CA GLY A 38 -5.98 -0.34 2.42
C GLY A 38 -4.92 -0.71 1.42
N ALA A 39 -5.36 -1.00 0.19
CA ALA A 39 -4.49 -1.21 -0.95
C ALA A 39 -5.08 -0.61 -2.23
N ALA A 40 -4.21 -0.10 -3.08
CA ALA A 40 -4.51 0.35 -4.44
C ALA A 40 -3.66 -0.44 -5.44
N LEU A 41 -4.28 -0.86 -6.54
CA LEU A 41 -3.62 -1.43 -7.70
C LEU A 41 -4.01 -0.60 -8.91
N TRP A 42 -3.04 -0.09 -9.66
CA TRP A 42 -3.34 0.58 -10.91
C TRP A 42 -2.43 0.14 -12.06
N HIS A 43 -3.04 0.11 -13.25
CA HIS A 43 -2.42 -0.27 -14.51
C HIS A 43 -3.28 0.28 -15.66
N ASP A 44 -2.65 0.89 -16.69
CA ASP A 44 -3.35 1.40 -17.89
C ASP A 44 -4.61 2.26 -17.62
N GLY A 45 -4.59 3.03 -16.53
CA GLY A 45 -5.70 3.92 -16.14
C GLY A 45 -6.86 3.23 -15.40
N GLU A 46 -6.80 1.91 -15.20
CA GLU A 46 -7.68 1.20 -14.27
C GLU A 46 -7.12 1.33 -12.86
N LEU A 47 -7.95 1.74 -11.90
CA LEU A 47 -7.65 1.76 -10.47
C LEU A 47 -8.59 0.78 -9.77
N LEU A 48 -8.01 -0.13 -9.01
CA LEU A 48 -8.70 -1.05 -8.11
C LEU A 48 -8.27 -0.73 -6.69
N THR A 49 -9.23 -0.66 -5.77
CA THR A 49 -8.97 -0.37 -4.34
C THR A 49 -9.69 -1.36 -3.44
N ILE A 50 -9.11 -1.59 -2.27
CA ILE A 50 -9.70 -2.35 -1.18
C ILE A 50 -9.31 -1.69 0.15
N GLY A 51 -10.23 -1.68 1.12
CA GLY A 51 -10.00 -1.04 2.42
C GLY A 51 -10.04 0.49 2.34
N ASN A 52 -9.31 1.16 3.25
CA ASN A 52 -9.29 2.61 3.36
C ASN A 52 -8.13 3.20 2.55
N VAL A 53 -8.46 3.80 1.41
CA VAL A 53 -7.49 4.35 0.45
C VAL A 53 -8.04 5.66 -0.11
N PRO A 54 -7.20 6.69 -0.36
CA PRO A 54 -7.63 7.86 -1.11
C PRO A 54 -8.25 7.48 -2.45
N ASP A 55 -9.44 7.99 -2.75
CA ASP A 55 -10.11 7.83 -4.06
C ASP A 55 -9.60 8.89 -5.07
N ASP A 56 -8.28 9.02 -5.17
CA ASP A 56 -7.61 10.01 -6.03
C ASP A 56 -6.34 9.37 -6.63
N LEU A 57 -6.44 8.90 -7.88
CA LEU A 57 -5.34 8.23 -8.57
C LEU A 57 -4.09 9.11 -8.69
N ASP A 58 -4.25 10.42 -8.85
CA ASP A 58 -3.11 11.32 -9.01
C ASP A 58 -2.39 11.53 -7.67
N LEU A 59 -3.13 11.60 -6.57
CA LEU A 59 -2.55 11.55 -5.23
C LEU A 59 -1.82 10.23 -4.98
N LEU A 60 -2.42 9.08 -5.33
CA LEU A 60 -1.79 7.77 -5.16
C LEU A 60 -0.49 7.65 -5.97
N LYS A 61 -0.47 8.14 -7.23
CA LYS A 61 0.75 8.21 -8.05
C LYS A 61 1.80 9.13 -7.44
N ARG A 62 1.39 10.26 -6.86
CA ARG A 62 2.29 11.19 -6.18
C ARG A 62 2.94 10.52 -4.96
N ILE A 63 2.15 9.85 -4.12
CA ILE A 63 2.65 9.06 -2.98
C ILE A 63 3.63 8.00 -3.46
N ALA A 64 3.27 7.25 -4.52
CA ALA A 64 4.14 6.23 -5.08
C ALA A 64 5.48 6.81 -5.53
N ALA A 65 5.48 7.91 -6.28
CA ALA A 65 6.69 8.60 -6.72
C ALA A 65 7.55 9.11 -5.55
N ALA A 66 6.94 9.53 -4.43
CA ALA A 66 7.66 10.00 -3.26
C ALA A 66 8.33 8.87 -2.46
N VAL A 67 7.75 7.66 -2.48
CA VAL A 67 8.27 6.49 -1.76
C VAL A 67 9.32 5.73 -2.57
N ARG A 68 9.15 5.71 -3.89
CA ARG A 68 9.95 4.89 -4.81
C ARG A 68 11.42 5.32 -4.84
N THR A 69 12.30 4.33 -4.86
CA THR A 69 13.72 4.50 -5.19
C THR A 69 14.03 3.75 -6.48
N ASP A 70 15.08 4.15 -7.21
CA ASP A 70 15.46 3.47 -8.46
C ASP A 70 16.12 2.10 -8.22
N ASP A 71 16.44 1.77 -6.96
CA ASP A 71 17.26 0.63 -6.59
C ASP A 71 16.46 -0.63 -6.22
N SER A 72 15.13 -0.53 -6.06
CA SER A 72 14.29 -1.63 -5.57
C SER A 72 12.96 -1.82 -6.33
N PRO A 73 12.50 -3.08 -6.54
CA PRO A 73 11.14 -3.35 -7.01
C PRO A 73 10.08 -3.04 -5.94
N VAL A 74 10.46 -2.98 -4.66
CA VAL A 74 9.57 -2.72 -3.53
C VAL A 74 10.21 -1.69 -2.59
N ASP A 75 9.51 -0.60 -2.34
CA ASP A 75 9.93 0.47 -1.43
C ASP A 75 8.85 0.74 -0.39
N SER A 76 9.24 1.30 0.75
CA SER A 76 8.26 1.67 1.77
C SER A 76 8.71 2.87 2.59
N SER A 77 7.74 3.62 3.09
CA SER A 77 7.93 4.67 4.08
C SER A 77 6.83 4.61 5.13
N HIS A 78 7.19 4.94 6.37
CA HIS A 78 6.27 5.07 7.49
C HIS A 78 6.07 6.54 7.91
N GLN A 79 6.69 7.48 7.18
CA GLN A 79 6.66 8.91 7.45
C GLN A 79 6.51 9.69 6.14
N LEU A 80 5.37 9.52 5.47
CA LEU A 80 5.09 10.20 4.20
C LEU A 80 5.15 11.73 4.34
N GLY A 81 4.70 12.29 5.47
CA GLY A 81 4.81 13.72 5.74
C GLY A 81 6.25 14.24 5.87
N VAL A 82 7.23 13.39 6.22
CA VAL A 82 8.66 13.77 6.24
C VAL A 82 9.24 13.74 4.83
N LEU A 83 8.85 12.74 4.02
CA LEU A 83 9.30 12.64 2.63
C LEU A 83 8.72 13.75 1.74
N GLN A 84 7.45 14.12 1.99
CA GLN A 84 6.76 15.13 1.22
C GLN A 84 5.84 15.97 2.12
N PRO A 85 6.33 17.11 2.64
CA PRO A 85 5.61 17.94 3.62
C PRO A 85 4.21 18.35 3.17
N ASP A 86 3.99 18.67 1.90
CA ASP A 86 2.67 19.06 1.39
C ASP A 86 1.62 17.93 1.49
N LEU A 87 2.05 16.67 1.61
CA LEU A 87 1.15 15.55 1.85
C LEU A 87 0.69 15.48 3.31
N ALA A 88 1.44 16.06 4.25
CA ALA A 88 1.11 16.07 5.67
C ALA A 88 -0.08 16.99 6.02
N GLU A 89 -0.41 17.93 5.13
CA GLU A 89 -1.52 18.87 5.34
C GLU A 89 -2.90 18.26 4.99
N ARG A 90 -2.92 17.01 4.52
CA ARG A 90 -4.10 16.33 4.03
C ARG A 90 -4.52 15.19 4.94
N ASP A 91 -5.73 15.28 5.49
CA ASP A 91 -6.30 14.25 6.38
C ASP A 91 -6.56 12.91 5.68
N ASP A 92 -6.70 12.91 4.35
CA ASP A 92 -6.92 11.69 3.57
C ASP A 92 -5.61 10.96 3.23
N VAL A 93 -4.44 11.54 3.51
CA VAL A 93 -3.15 10.92 3.23
C VAL A 93 -2.79 9.90 4.33
N PRO A 94 -2.40 8.67 3.96
CA PRO A 94 -1.89 7.71 4.93
C PRO A 94 -0.53 8.14 5.48
N ALA A 95 -0.22 7.80 6.74
CA ALA A 95 1.09 8.09 7.31
C ALA A 95 2.22 7.25 6.66
N GLY A 96 1.89 6.05 6.21
CA GLY A 96 2.83 5.15 5.58
C GLY A 96 2.28 4.48 4.31
N ALA A 97 3.20 4.14 3.41
CA ALA A 97 2.92 3.39 2.21
C ALA A 97 4.03 2.38 1.89
N LEU A 98 3.64 1.22 1.37
CA LEU A 98 4.52 0.23 0.75
C LEU A 98 4.14 0.11 -0.73
N VAL A 99 5.10 0.32 -1.62
CA VAL A 99 4.89 0.41 -3.06
C VAL A 99 5.70 -0.68 -3.75
N ALA A 100 5.03 -1.56 -4.49
CA ALA A 100 5.63 -2.62 -5.28
C ALA A 100 5.31 -2.41 -6.77
N GLN A 101 6.33 -2.51 -7.63
CA GLN A 101 6.11 -2.65 -9.07
C GLN A 101 6.05 -4.12 -9.48
N ILE A 102 4.98 -4.45 -10.21
CA ILE A 102 4.71 -5.80 -10.71
C ILE A 102 4.48 -5.70 -12.21
N GLY A 103 5.57 -5.85 -12.97
CA GLY A 103 5.56 -5.58 -14.41
C GLY A 103 5.28 -4.10 -14.67
N THR A 104 4.17 -3.79 -15.33
CA THR A 104 3.69 -2.42 -15.61
C THR A 104 2.68 -1.92 -14.58
N ALA A 105 2.22 -2.78 -13.67
CA ALA A 105 1.21 -2.45 -12.66
C ALA A 105 1.88 -2.05 -11.34
N THR A 106 1.32 -1.03 -10.68
CA THR A 106 1.76 -0.61 -9.35
C THR A 106 0.77 -1.07 -8.29
N LEU A 107 1.28 -1.78 -7.28
CA LEU A 107 0.53 -2.17 -6.09
C LEU A 107 1.03 -1.33 -4.91
N MET A 108 0.13 -0.67 -4.21
CA MET A 108 0.44 0.13 -3.04
C MET A 108 -0.43 -0.30 -1.86
N PHE A 109 0.21 -0.56 -0.73
CA PHE A 109 -0.46 -0.72 0.55
C PHE A 109 -0.32 0.55 1.37
N VAL A 110 -1.36 0.91 2.11
CA VAL A 110 -1.40 2.12 2.91
C VAL A 110 -1.76 1.81 4.36
N ARG A 111 -1.18 2.58 5.28
CA ARG A 111 -1.48 2.53 6.71
C ARG A 111 -1.75 3.95 7.22
N PRO A 112 -2.81 4.18 8.00
CA PRO A 112 -3.09 5.48 8.60
C PRO A 112 -2.05 5.82 9.65
N GLU A 113 -2.11 7.06 10.12
CA GLU A 113 -1.31 7.49 11.26
C GLU A 113 -1.71 6.75 12.53
N LEU A 114 -0.72 6.16 13.20
CA LEU A 114 -0.92 5.52 14.49
C LEU A 114 -0.34 6.43 15.57
N VAL A 115 -1.21 7.19 16.25
CA VAL A 115 -0.81 8.06 17.36
C VAL A 115 -0.24 7.19 18.48
N ARG A 116 1.07 7.27 18.71
CA ARG A 116 1.76 6.62 19.84
C ARG A 116 2.25 7.68 20.81
N ILE A 117 1.86 7.55 22.06
CA ILE A 117 2.47 8.31 23.15
C ILE A 117 3.77 7.59 23.52
N VAL A 118 4.91 8.23 23.23
CA VAL A 118 6.22 7.74 23.63
C VAL A 118 6.61 8.49 24.90
N GLU A 119 6.65 7.80 26.03
CA GLU A 119 7.21 8.34 27.27
C GLU A 119 8.73 8.28 27.19
N TRP A 120 9.36 9.43 26.99
CA TRP A 120 10.80 9.55 27.05
C TRP A 120 11.23 9.64 28.52
N GLY A 121 12.25 8.88 28.91
CA GLY A 121 12.83 8.90 30.27
C GLY A 121 13.68 10.15 30.57
N GLY A 122 13.41 11.27 29.89
CA GLY A 122 14.21 12.49 29.80
C GLY A 122 13.87 13.28 28.52
N ASP A 123 14.59 14.35 28.23
CA ASP A 123 14.44 15.11 26.97
C ASP A 123 15.09 14.32 25.80
N PRO A 124 14.35 13.98 24.72
CA PRO A 124 14.83 13.17 23.59
C PRO A 124 15.93 13.79 22.72
#